data_AF-A0A353UE07-F1
#
_entry.id   AF-A0A353UE07-F1
#
_cell.length_a   1.000
_cell.length_b   1.000
_cell.length_c   1.000
_cell.angle_alpha   90.00
_cell.angle_beta   90.00
_cell.angle_gamma   90.00
#
_symmetry.space_group_name_H-M   'P 1'
#
loop_
_entity.id
_entity.type
_entity.pdbx_description
1 polymer ?
#
loop_
_entity_poly.entity_id
_entity_poly.type
_entity_poly.pdbx_seq_one_letter_code
_entity_poly.pdbx_strand_id
1 'polypeptide(L)'
;MPNVFLIGPGLNKRNFEDILSRNGFEVSKFSSIETALSRLDEKADVLIIEKEQYKNKSFKKFLKASAEIPKLIVSLDYSFRGFAVWLKESLTRPVYNPLEKELLYFIRLILKEKNTREENKTLRQELDTANKEIEFFEDVGKTLTSSLELNKILVAVMRKTKEIIGAEAWSVLVVDETTGDLVFERADTKKVEKYRLKPGEGIAGWVAQEGIPVIVPDVSLDKRFSSRVDKQTHFKTRSLMCVPIKSQGRVIGVLEVVNKVTGEPFTKEDLNLLMRLVDQAALTIERTTLYQKMAELVVTDDLTKLFNTRYLNRTIETEIQRSNRYKTSISLIFIDIDYFKNINDQHGHLIGSKILVELGQLIIKCLRSIDIVARYGGDEFVVVLPQTPPHAAVQIAERIRKSVEHNTFLKKEGYALKMTASFGVASYPESAKTKEDLIRLADEAMYRVKNTTRNGVYAIV
;
A
#
# COMPACT_ATOMS: atom_id res chain seq x y z
N MET A 1 -16.98 -45.30 -19.99
CA MET A 1 -17.25 -45.30 -21.44
C MET A 1 -18.31 -44.24 -21.68
N PRO A 2 -18.27 -43.45 -22.78
CA PRO A 2 -19.29 -42.43 -22.98
C PRO A 2 -20.66 -43.08 -23.17
N ASN A 3 -21.66 -42.59 -22.45
CA ASN A 3 -23.02 -43.10 -22.48
C ASN A 3 -23.83 -42.40 -23.58
N VAL A 4 -24.41 -43.18 -24.49
CA VAL A 4 -25.15 -42.70 -25.66
C VAL A 4 -26.60 -43.09 -25.55
N PHE A 5 -27.50 -42.11 -25.63
CA PHE A 5 -28.92 -42.38 -25.68
C PHE A 5 -29.39 -42.44 -27.14
N LEU A 6 -29.94 -43.57 -27.56
CA LEU A 6 -30.62 -43.73 -28.83
C LEU A 6 -32.11 -43.44 -28.63
N ILE A 7 -32.63 -42.38 -29.25
CA ILE A 7 -33.99 -41.88 -29.00
C ILE A 7 -34.79 -41.85 -30.30
N GLY A 8 -35.67 -42.84 -30.47
CA GLY A 8 -36.61 -42.91 -31.58
C GLY A 8 -36.78 -44.33 -32.12
N PRO A 9 -38.00 -44.71 -32.54
CA PRO A 9 -38.30 -46.08 -32.96
C PRO A 9 -37.53 -46.49 -34.22
N GLY A 10 -37.22 -45.55 -35.12
CA GLY A 10 -36.45 -45.83 -36.33
C GLY A 10 -34.99 -46.16 -36.06
N LEU A 11 -34.41 -45.55 -35.02
CA LEU A 11 -33.02 -45.77 -34.61
C LEU A 11 -32.83 -47.13 -33.94
N ASN A 12 -33.82 -47.58 -33.14
CA ASN A 12 -33.79 -48.88 -32.47
C ASN A 12 -33.86 -50.07 -33.45
N LYS A 13 -34.35 -49.84 -34.68
CA LYS A 13 -34.42 -50.87 -35.74
C LYS A 13 -33.13 -50.94 -36.58
N ARG A 14 -32.20 -50.00 -36.41
CA ARG A 14 -30.90 -49.99 -37.08
C ARG A 14 -29.86 -50.66 -36.17
N ASN A 15 -28.79 -51.21 -36.74
CA ASN A 15 -27.67 -51.80 -35.99
C ASN A 15 -26.78 -50.75 -35.28
N PHE A 16 -27.31 -49.57 -34.93
CA PHE A 16 -26.53 -48.49 -34.30
C PHE A 16 -26.06 -48.88 -32.89
N GLU A 17 -26.86 -49.63 -32.13
CA GLU A 17 -26.46 -50.17 -30.83
C GLU A 17 -25.23 -51.07 -30.93
N ASP A 18 -25.22 -52.02 -31.88
CA ASP A 18 -24.09 -52.92 -32.12
C ASP A 18 -22.83 -52.14 -32.53
N ILE A 19 -23.00 -51.18 -33.44
CA ILE A 19 -21.90 -50.32 -33.92
C ILE A 19 -21.29 -49.55 -32.75
N LEU A 20 -22.11 -48.91 -31.92
CA LEU A 20 -21.65 -48.10 -30.79
C LEU A 20 -21.00 -48.97 -29.71
N SER A 21 -21.62 -50.10 -29.36
CA SER A 21 -21.11 -51.01 -28.32
C SER A 21 -19.75 -51.60 -28.69
N ARG A 22 -19.56 -52.03 -29.96
CA ARG A 22 -18.26 -52.52 -30.47
C ARG A 22 -17.17 -51.45 -30.47
N ASN A 23 -17.55 -50.18 -30.47
CA ASN A 23 -16.64 -49.03 -30.46
C ASN A 23 -16.51 -48.39 -29.06
N GLY A 24 -16.92 -49.08 -28.00
CA GLY A 24 -16.65 -48.68 -26.61
C GLY A 24 -17.59 -47.62 -26.05
N PHE A 25 -18.80 -47.50 -26.59
CA PHE A 25 -19.88 -46.68 -26.04
C PHE A 25 -20.87 -47.56 -25.25
N GLU A 26 -21.37 -47.03 -24.14
CA GLU A 26 -22.52 -47.60 -23.45
C GLU A 26 -23.79 -47.05 -24.10
N VAL A 27 -24.81 -47.90 -24.33
CA VAL A 27 -25.97 -47.52 -25.13
C VAL A 27 -27.27 -47.76 -24.37
N SER A 28 -28.05 -46.69 -24.19
CA SER A 28 -29.40 -46.74 -23.63
C SER A 28 -30.43 -46.39 -24.70
N LYS A 29 -31.43 -47.26 -24.90
CA LYS A 29 -32.44 -47.12 -25.94
C LYS A 29 -33.75 -46.59 -25.39
N PHE A 30 -34.33 -45.64 -26.12
CA PHE A 30 -35.59 -45.01 -25.79
C PHE A 30 -36.49 -44.95 -27.01
N SER A 31 -37.78 -45.24 -26.84
CA SER A 31 -38.75 -45.19 -27.94
C SER A 31 -39.15 -43.76 -28.28
N SER A 32 -39.03 -42.82 -27.34
CA SER A 32 -39.31 -41.41 -27.56
C SER A 32 -38.53 -40.49 -26.62
N ILE A 33 -38.48 -39.19 -26.94
CA ILE A 33 -37.89 -38.19 -26.04
C ILE A 33 -38.58 -38.11 -24.68
N GLU A 34 -39.86 -38.50 -24.59
CA GLU A 34 -40.60 -38.53 -23.32
C GLU A 34 -40.09 -39.64 -22.40
N THR A 35 -39.83 -40.82 -22.96
CA THR A 35 -39.22 -41.93 -22.20
C THR A 35 -37.76 -41.69 -21.84
N ALA A 36 -37.03 -40.92 -22.65
CA ALA A 36 -35.66 -40.53 -22.34
C ALA A 36 -35.61 -39.46 -21.25
N LEU A 37 -36.60 -38.55 -21.20
CA LEU A 37 -36.64 -37.43 -20.26
C LEU A 37 -36.60 -37.89 -18.80
N SER A 38 -37.22 -39.02 -18.47
CA SER A 38 -37.23 -39.58 -17.10
C SER A 38 -35.89 -40.18 -16.66
N ARG A 39 -34.93 -40.31 -17.59
CA ARG A 39 -33.64 -40.98 -17.39
C ARG A 39 -32.45 -40.08 -17.76
N LEU A 40 -32.68 -38.80 -18.09
CA LEU A 40 -31.60 -37.86 -18.41
C LEU A 40 -30.64 -37.61 -17.23
N ASP A 41 -31.11 -37.81 -15.99
CA ASP A 41 -30.29 -37.73 -14.78
C ASP A 41 -29.21 -38.83 -14.70
N GLU A 42 -29.33 -39.89 -15.52
CA GLU A 42 -28.35 -40.98 -15.63
C GLU A 42 -27.08 -40.59 -16.41
N LYS A 43 -26.90 -39.28 -16.68
CA LYS A 43 -25.72 -38.68 -17.34
C LYS A 43 -25.43 -39.27 -18.73
N ALA A 44 -26.30 -38.97 -19.69
CA ALA A 44 -25.97 -39.19 -21.10
C ALA A 44 -24.84 -38.23 -21.53
N ASP A 45 -23.82 -38.77 -22.21
CA ASP A 45 -22.73 -37.99 -22.80
C ASP A 45 -23.11 -37.46 -24.19
N VAL A 46 -23.90 -38.22 -24.96
CA VAL A 46 -24.42 -37.84 -26.27
C VAL A 46 -25.83 -38.38 -26.47
N LEU A 47 -26.69 -37.58 -27.10
CA LEU A 47 -28.04 -37.98 -27.49
C LEU A 47 -28.07 -38.16 -29.00
N ILE A 48 -28.49 -39.32 -29.49
CA ILE A 48 -28.76 -39.57 -30.90
C ILE A 48 -30.25 -39.69 -31.07
N ILE A 49 -30.84 -38.73 -31.77
CA ILE A 49 -32.28 -38.51 -31.75
C ILE A 49 -32.82 -38.56 -33.17
N GLU A 50 -33.87 -39.33 -33.38
CA GLU A 50 -34.58 -39.34 -34.64
C GLU A 50 -35.23 -37.96 -34.87
N LYS A 51 -35.00 -37.38 -36.05
CA LYS A 51 -35.47 -36.03 -36.41
C LYS A 51 -36.91 -35.79 -35.98
N GLU A 52 -37.81 -36.72 -36.27
CA GLU A 52 -39.27 -36.63 -36.05
C GLU A 52 -39.69 -36.47 -34.58
N GLN A 53 -38.78 -36.67 -33.62
CA GLN A 53 -39.08 -36.47 -32.20
C GLN A 53 -39.44 -35.01 -31.85
N TYR A 54 -39.18 -34.03 -32.73
CA TYR A 54 -39.62 -32.64 -32.53
C TYR A 54 -41.14 -32.49 -32.45
N LYS A 55 -41.90 -33.47 -32.98
CA LYS A 55 -43.37 -33.48 -32.96
C LYS A 55 -43.95 -33.90 -31.61
N ASN A 56 -43.13 -34.44 -30.70
CA ASN A 56 -43.60 -34.90 -29.40
C ASN A 56 -43.94 -33.70 -28.49
N LYS A 57 -45.03 -33.80 -27.73
CA LYS A 57 -45.52 -32.74 -26.82
C LYS A 57 -44.49 -32.31 -25.78
N SER A 58 -43.59 -33.22 -25.38
CA SER A 58 -42.53 -33.00 -24.39
C SER A 58 -41.27 -32.34 -24.96
N PHE A 59 -41.24 -31.99 -26.25
CA PHE A 59 -40.06 -31.47 -26.93
C PHE A 59 -39.42 -30.25 -26.25
N LYS A 60 -40.20 -29.22 -25.90
CA LYS A 60 -39.68 -28.03 -25.21
C LYS A 60 -39.06 -28.38 -23.84
N LYS A 61 -39.70 -29.27 -23.09
CA LYS A 61 -39.21 -29.72 -21.77
C LYS A 61 -37.90 -30.50 -21.92
N PHE A 62 -37.82 -31.33 -22.95
CA PHE A 62 -36.62 -32.08 -23.29
C PHE A 62 -35.44 -31.18 -23.68
N LEU A 63 -35.65 -30.17 -24.52
CA LEU A 63 -34.58 -29.24 -24.89
C LEU A 63 -33.98 -28.54 -23.67
N LYS A 64 -34.83 -28.07 -22.75
CA LYS A 64 -34.37 -27.45 -21.50
C LYS A 64 -33.57 -28.41 -20.62
N ALA A 65 -34.02 -29.65 -20.49
CA ALA A 65 -33.34 -30.67 -19.66
C ALA A 65 -32.04 -31.19 -20.29
N SER A 66 -31.89 -31.08 -21.61
CA SER A 66 -30.73 -31.61 -22.34
C SER A 66 -29.82 -30.52 -22.91
N ALA A 67 -29.95 -29.26 -22.49
CA ALA A 67 -29.28 -28.10 -23.10
C ALA A 67 -27.75 -28.28 -23.24
N GLU A 68 -27.09 -28.81 -22.20
CA GLU A 68 -25.64 -29.03 -22.15
C GLU A 68 -25.18 -30.37 -22.73
N ILE A 69 -26.12 -31.22 -23.17
CA ILE A 69 -25.81 -32.54 -23.74
C ILE A 69 -25.75 -32.43 -25.26
N PRO A 70 -24.66 -32.88 -25.91
CA PRO A 70 -24.56 -32.97 -27.36
C PRO A 70 -25.67 -33.80 -28.00
N LYS A 71 -26.23 -33.31 -29.10
CA LYS A 71 -27.36 -33.93 -29.81
C LYS A 71 -27.00 -34.18 -31.27
N LEU A 72 -27.06 -35.43 -31.68
CA LEU A 72 -26.99 -35.85 -33.07
C LEU A 72 -28.41 -36.12 -33.59
N ILE A 73 -28.90 -35.27 -34.48
CA ILE A 73 -30.26 -35.39 -34.99
C ILE A 73 -30.23 -36.15 -36.32
N VAL A 74 -30.77 -37.36 -36.33
CA VAL A 74 -30.67 -38.28 -37.45
C VAL A 74 -31.96 -38.25 -38.29
N SER A 75 -31.84 -37.97 -39.58
CA SER A 75 -32.93 -38.11 -40.56
C SER A 75 -32.74 -39.38 -41.37
N LEU A 76 -33.71 -40.29 -41.33
CA LEU A 76 -33.66 -41.55 -42.10
C LEU A 76 -34.20 -41.40 -43.54
N ASP A 77 -34.89 -40.30 -43.83
CA ASP A 77 -35.62 -40.01 -45.08
C ASP A 77 -34.92 -38.96 -45.98
N TYR A 78 -33.68 -38.56 -45.66
CA TYR A 78 -32.92 -37.51 -46.35
C TYR A 78 -33.60 -36.12 -46.44
N SER A 79 -34.69 -35.88 -45.70
CA SER A 79 -35.43 -34.61 -45.76
C SER A 79 -34.85 -33.56 -44.80
N PHE A 80 -34.57 -32.36 -45.32
CA PHE A 80 -34.13 -31.20 -44.51
C PHE A 80 -35.27 -30.62 -43.64
N ARG A 81 -36.53 -30.88 -43.98
CA ARG A 81 -37.69 -30.34 -43.26
C ARG A 81 -37.71 -30.90 -41.83
N GLY A 82 -37.84 -30.01 -40.84
CA GLY A 82 -37.89 -30.37 -39.40
C GLY A 82 -36.60 -30.07 -38.62
N PHE A 83 -35.45 -29.89 -39.29
CA PHE A 83 -34.19 -29.58 -38.60
C PHE A 83 -34.11 -28.17 -38.01
N ALA A 84 -34.82 -27.20 -38.59
CA ALA A 84 -34.78 -25.80 -38.15
C ALA A 84 -35.16 -25.61 -36.67
N VAL A 85 -35.95 -26.52 -36.10
CA VAL A 85 -36.34 -26.46 -34.69
C VAL A 85 -35.20 -26.95 -33.78
N TRP A 86 -34.44 -27.94 -34.24
CA TRP A 86 -33.30 -28.50 -33.53
C TRP A 86 -32.06 -27.60 -33.57
N LEU A 87 -31.80 -26.98 -34.73
CA LEU A 87 -30.59 -26.16 -34.95
C LEU A 87 -30.55 -24.85 -34.15
N LYS A 88 -31.63 -24.51 -33.45
CA LYS A 88 -31.64 -23.38 -32.50
C LYS A 88 -30.87 -23.68 -31.21
N GLU A 89 -30.64 -24.96 -30.94
CA GLU A 89 -29.99 -25.43 -29.72
C GLU A 89 -28.48 -25.57 -29.95
N SER A 90 -27.69 -25.15 -28.96
CA SER A 90 -26.25 -25.39 -28.95
C SER A 90 -25.93 -26.88 -28.92
N LEU A 91 -24.74 -27.25 -29.42
CA LEU A 91 -24.25 -28.64 -29.47
C LEU A 91 -25.23 -29.59 -30.19
N THR A 92 -25.89 -29.11 -31.25
CA THR A 92 -26.83 -29.92 -32.04
C THR A 92 -26.34 -30.04 -33.47
N ARG A 93 -26.23 -31.27 -33.97
CA ARG A 93 -25.71 -31.54 -35.31
C ARG A 93 -26.66 -32.42 -36.12
N PRO A 94 -27.09 -31.98 -37.32
CA PRO A 94 -27.94 -32.76 -38.18
C PRO A 94 -27.12 -33.79 -38.95
N VAL A 95 -27.64 -35.01 -39.09
CA VAL A 95 -27.03 -36.09 -39.85
C VAL A 95 -28.08 -36.82 -40.66
N TYR A 96 -27.75 -37.14 -41.91
CA TYR A 96 -28.62 -37.85 -42.82
C TYR A 96 -28.17 -39.29 -42.94
N ASN A 97 -29.01 -40.22 -42.45
CA ASN A 97 -28.86 -41.66 -42.59
C ASN A 97 -27.38 -42.14 -42.59
N PRO A 98 -26.63 -41.88 -41.50
CA PRO A 98 -25.18 -42.03 -41.50
C PRO A 98 -24.76 -43.49 -41.64
N LEU A 99 -23.69 -43.71 -42.39
CA LEU A 99 -22.93 -44.96 -42.36
C LEU A 99 -22.18 -45.09 -41.02
N GLU A 100 -21.70 -46.30 -40.71
CA GLU A 100 -20.98 -46.59 -39.46
C GLU A 100 -19.82 -45.61 -39.19
N LYS A 101 -18.92 -45.42 -40.16
CA LYS A 101 -17.78 -44.51 -40.01
C LYS A 101 -18.22 -43.06 -39.82
N GLU A 102 -19.30 -42.65 -40.48
CA GLU A 102 -19.85 -41.31 -40.37
C GLU A 102 -20.45 -41.09 -38.98
N LEU A 103 -21.27 -42.02 -38.49
CA LEU A 103 -21.86 -41.97 -37.16
C LEU A 103 -20.79 -41.79 -36.08
N LEU A 104 -19.75 -42.62 -36.10
CA LEU A 104 -18.63 -42.54 -35.16
C LEU A 104 -17.86 -41.23 -35.29
N TYR A 105 -17.62 -40.76 -36.52
CA TYR A 105 -16.98 -39.46 -36.76
C TYR A 105 -17.79 -38.30 -36.16
N PHE A 106 -19.09 -38.27 -36.40
CA PHE A 106 -19.98 -37.22 -35.91
C PHE A 106 -20.07 -37.21 -34.38
N ILE A 107 -20.14 -38.38 -33.74
CA ILE A 107 -20.13 -38.51 -32.27
C ILE A 107 -18.82 -37.99 -31.69
N ARG A 108 -17.68 -38.41 -32.25
CA ARG A 108 -16.36 -37.93 -31.77
C ARG A 108 -16.21 -36.43 -31.97
N LEU A 109 -16.70 -35.88 -33.08
CA LEU A 109 -16.61 -34.45 -33.34
C LEU A 109 -17.44 -33.64 -32.33
N ILE A 110 -18.68 -34.04 -32.07
CA ILE A 110 -19.56 -33.28 -31.17
C ILE A 110 -19.13 -33.40 -29.70
N LEU A 111 -18.54 -34.54 -29.31
CA LEU A 111 -17.88 -34.70 -28.01
C LEU A 111 -16.65 -33.81 -27.88
N LYS A 112 -15.80 -33.73 -28.92
CA LYS A 112 -14.65 -32.83 -28.95
C LYS A 112 -15.09 -31.36 -28.83
N GLU A 113 -16.16 -30.97 -29.52
CA GLU A 113 -16.75 -29.63 -29.43
C GLU A 113 -17.24 -29.31 -28.01
N LYS A 114 -17.93 -30.25 -27.35
CA LYS A 114 -18.35 -30.12 -25.94
C LYS A 114 -17.15 -29.88 -25.02
N ASN A 115 -16.15 -30.76 -25.06
CA ASN A 115 -14.98 -30.67 -24.19
C ASN A 115 -14.23 -29.35 -24.41
N THR A 116 -14.05 -28.94 -25.68
CA THR A 116 -13.39 -27.67 -26.02
C THR A 116 -14.17 -26.47 -25.46
N ARG A 117 -15.50 -26.53 -25.43
CA ARG A 117 -16.35 -25.48 -24.89
C ARG A 117 -16.29 -25.41 -23.36
N GLU A 118 -16.24 -26.56 -22.68
CA GLU A 118 -16.07 -26.65 -21.22
C GLU A 118 -14.69 -26.14 -20.78
N GLU A 119 -13.62 -26.53 -21.48
CA GLU A 119 -12.27 -26.01 -21.26
C GLU A 119 -12.23 -24.49 -21.46
N ASN A 120 -12.80 -23.97 -22.55
CA ASN A 120 -12.86 -22.53 -22.80
C ASN A 120 -13.66 -21.77 -21.73
N LYS A 121 -14.73 -22.36 -21.20
CA LYS A 121 -15.51 -21.76 -20.11
C LYS A 121 -14.68 -21.67 -18.83
N THR A 122 -13.95 -22.73 -18.51
CA THR A 122 -13.05 -22.80 -17.35
C THR A 122 -11.91 -21.80 -17.48
N LEU A 123 -11.20 -21.81 -18.61
CA LEU A 123 -10.11 -20.86 -18.89
C LEU A 123 -10.57 -19.41 -18.84
N ARG A 124 -11.79 -19.10 -19.30
CA ARG A 124 -12.35 -17.74 -19.19
C ARG A 124 -12.63 -17.33 -17.74
N GLN A 125 -13.07 -18.26 -16.88
CA GLN A 125 -13.27 -17.98 -15.46
C GLN A 125 -11.93 -17.77 -14.74
N GLU A 126 -10.92 -18.58 -15.06
CA GLU A 126 -9.56 -18.40 -14.54
C GLU A 126 -8.96 -17.06 -14.99
N LEU A 127 -9.12 -16.71 -16.27
CA LEU A 127 -8.64 -15.44 -16.82
C LEU A 127 -9.35 -14.23 -16.18
N ASP A 128 -10.65 -14.29 -15.95
CA ASP A 128 -11.41 -13.23 -15.26
C ASP A 128 -10.93 -13.05 -13.81
N THR A 129 -10.66 -14.16 -13.12
CA THR A 129 -10.12 -14.14 -11.75
C THR A 129 -8.71 -13.54 -11.73
N ALA A 130 -7.84 -13.97 -12.65
CA ALA A 130 -6.48 -13.44 -12.76
C ALA A 130 -6.46 -11.95 -13.15
N ASN A 131 -7.33 -11.51 -14.06
CA ASN A 131 -7.42 -10.09 -14.43
C ASN A 131 -7.87 -9.21 -13.25
N LYS A 132 -8.82 -9.68 -12.43
CA LYS A 132 -9.22 -8.99 -11.20
C LYS A 132 -8.08 -8.87 -10.20
N GLU A 133 -7.24 -9.91 -10.07
CA GLU A 133 -6.03 -9.85 -9.25
C GLU A 133 -5.02 -8.83 -9.79
N ILE A 134 -4.79 -8.78 -11.11
CA ILE A 134 -3.86 -7.82 -11.74
C ILE A 134 -4.35 -6.38 -11.56
N GLU A 135 -5.61 -6.08 -11.88
CA GLU A 135 -6.19 -4.74 -11.71
C GLU A 135 -6.07 -4.27 -10.26
N PHE A 136 -6.24 -5.19 -9.30
CA PHE A 136 -6.03 -4.93 -7.88
C PHE A 136 -4.58 -4.52 -7.57
N PHE A 137 -3.59 -5.25 -8.08
CA PHE A 137 -2.18 -4.88 -7.87
C PHE A 137 -1.82 -3.57 -8.56
N GLU A 138 -2.41 -3.25 -9.71
CA GLU A 138 -2.21 -1.96 -10.37
C GLU A 138 -2.80 -0.79 -9.58
N ASP A 139 -4.00 -0.95 -9.02
CA ASP A 139 -4.65 0.08 -8.19
C ASP A 139 -3.87 0.33 -6.88
N VAL A 140 -3.43 -0.75 -6.23
CA VAL A 140 -2.55 -0.69 -5.05
C VAL A 140 -1.22 -0.04 -5.43
N GLY A 141 -0.62 -0.41 -6.55
CA GLY A 141 0.62 0.18 -7.06
C GLY A 141 0.53 1.68 -7.36
N LYS A 142 -0.58 2.15 -7.93
CA LYS A 142 -0.86 3.58 -8.17
C LYS A 142 -1.08 4.34 -6.86
N THR A 143 -1.74 3.74 -5.89
CA THR A 143 -1.93 4.33 -4.56
C THR A 143 -0.61 4.43 -3.80
N LEU A 144 0.24 3.40 -3.90
CA LEU A 144 1.59 3.35 -3.34
C LEU A 144 2.52 4.42 -3.93
N THR A 145 2.41 4.69 -5.24
CA THR A 145 3.29 5.66 -5.94
C THR A 145 2.81 7.10 -5.85
N SER A 146 1.51 7.34 -5.58
CA SER A 146 0.93 8.69 -5.52
C SER A 146 0.98 9.34 -4.13
N SER A 147 1.27 8.58 -3.07
CA SER A 147 1.36 9.11 -1.71
C SER A 147 2.77 8.99 -1.14
N LEU A 148 3.41 10.12 -0.86
CA LEU A 148 4.72 10.16 -0.17
C LEU A 148 4.60 9.95 1.35
N GLU A 149 3.39 9.78 1.88
CA GLU A 149 3.14 9.57 3.30
C GLU A 149 2.86 8.09 3.59
N LEU A 150 3.85 7.44 4.20
CA LEU A 150 3.81 6.06 4.69
C LEU A 150 2.48 5.69 5.37
N ASN A 151 1.95 6.61 6.17
CA ASN A 151 0.70 6.43 6.92
C ASN A 151 -0.55 6.36 6.02
N LYS A 152 -0.58 7.07 4.89
CA LYS A 152 -1.72 7.01 3.94
C LYS A 152 -1.71 5.70 3.15
N ILE A 153 -0.52 5.22 2.80
CA ILE A 153 -0.32 3.94 2.12
C ILE A 153 -0.84 2.78 2.98
N LEU A 154 -0.37 2.68 4.22
CA LEU A 154 -0.72 1.56 5.10
C LEU A 154 -2.23 1.49 5.35
N VAL A 155 -2.87 2.65 5.56
CA VAL A 155 -4.32 2.73 5.72
C VAL A 155 -5.07 2.29 4.46
N ALA A 156 -4.60 2.67 3.27
CA ALA A 156 -5.23 2.28 2.01
C ALA A 156 -5.13 0.76 1.77
N VAL A 157 -3.95 0.18 1.98
CA VAL A 157 -3.70 -1.26 1.84
C VAL A 157 -4.56 -2.05 2.83
N MET A 158 -4.60 -1.64 4.09
CA MET A 158 -5.38 -2.36 5.11
C MET A 158 -6.89 -2.25 4.88
N ARG A 159 -7.39 -1.11 4.40
CA ARG A 159 -8.80 -0.96 4.02
C ARG A 159 -9.19 -1.93 2.91
N LYS A 160 -8.38 -2.01 1.85
CA LYS A 160 -8.60 -2.97 0.76
C LYS A 160 -8.50 -4.41 1.22
N THR A 161 -7.52 -4.71 2.08
CA THR A 161 -7.36 -6.04 2.66
C THR A 161 -8.61 -6.46 3.45
N LYS A 162 -9.17 -5.56 4.26
CA LYS A 162 -10.41 -5.79 4.99
C LYS A 162 -11.58 -6.12 4.04
N GLU A 163 -11.71 -5.37 2.94
CA GLU A 163 -12.77 -5.59 1.93
C GLU A 163 -12.66 -6.97 1.27
N ILE A 164 -11.45 -7.38 0.87
CA ILE A 164 -11.22 -8.64 0.13
C ILE A 164 -11.34 -9.87 1.04
N ILE A 165 -10.69 -9.83 2.20
CA ILE A 165 -10.70 -10.94 3.16
C ILE A 165 -12.09 -11.05 3.85
N GLY A 166 -12.87 -9.96 3.83
CA GLY A 166 -14.15 -9.88 4.52
C GLY A 166 -13.95 -9.88 6.03
N ALA A 167 -13.10 -8.98 6.53
CA ALA A 167 -12.78 -8.86 7.95
C ALA A 167 -13.59 -7.75 8.65
N GLU A 168 -13.77 -7.86 9.96
CA GLU A 168 -14.50 -6.85 10.75
C GLU A 168 -13.64 -5.64 11.08
N ALA A 169 -12.36 -5.84 11.39
CA ALA A 169 -11.44 -4.77 11.76
C ALA A 169 -9.98 -5.10 11.40
N TRP A 170 -9.12 -4.08 11.45
CA TRP A 170 -7.68 -4.22 11.27
C TRP A 170 -6.94 -3.22 12.15
N SER A 171 -5.67 -3.51 12.41
CA SER A 171 -4.75 -2.63 13.13
C SER A 171 -3.35 -2.67 12.51
N VAL A 172 -2.61 -1.57 12.66
CA VAL A 172 -1.19 -1.44 12.31
C VAL A 172 -0.46 -0.99 13.56
N LEU A 173 0.54 -1.78 13.96
CA LEU A 173 1.43 -1.46 15.04
C LEU A 173 2.84 -1.23 14.49
N VAL A 174 3.53 -0.21 14.98
CA VAL A 174 4.91 0.11 14.60
C VAL A 174 5.80 -0.01 15.82
N VAL A 175 7.01 -0.53 15.64
CA VAL A 175 8.00 -0.61 16.72
C VAL A 175 8.60 0.77 16.95
N ASP A 176 8.50 1.27 18.19
CA ASP A 176 9.20 2.48 18.65
C ASP A 176 10.70 2.14 18.79
N GLU A 177 11.55 2.68 17.93
CA GLU A 177 13.00 2.38 17.93
C GLU A 177 13.68 2.77 19.26
N THR A 178 13.08 3.69 20.02
CA THR A 178 13.64 4.18 21.29
C THR A 178 13.35 3.26 22.46
N THR A 179 12.12 2.73 22.53
CA THR A 179 11.68 1.91 23.68
C THR A 179 11.58 0.43 23.36
N GLY A 180 11.52 0.07 22.08
CA GLY A 180 11.23 -1.28 21.60
C GLY A 180 9.76 -1.68 21.70
N ASP A 181 8.88 -0.81 22.20
CA ASP A 181 7.46 -1.10 22.33
C ASP A 181 6.75 -1.04 20.97
N LEU A 182 5.69 -1.83 20.80
CA LEU A 182 4.75 -1.67 19.69
C LEU A 182 3.72 -0.60 20.01
N VAL A 183 3.64 0.40 19.15
CA VAL A 183 2.66 1.48 19.24
C VAL A 183 1.58 1.24 18.20
N PHE A 184 0.31 1.32 18.60
CA PHE A 184 -0.80 1.34 17.66
C PHE A 184 -0.75 2.62 16.83
N GLU A 185 -0.26 2.52 15.60
CA GLU A 185 -0.14 3.66 14.69
C GLU A 185 -1.50 3.97 14.07
N ARG A 186 -2.21 2.96 13.57
CA ARG A 186 -3.54 3.10 12.96
C ARG A 186 -4.39 1.88 13.21
N ALA A 187 -5.70 2.08 13.29
CA ALA A 187 -6.66 1.01 13.34
C ALA A 187 -7.99 1.47 12.75
N ASP A 188 -8.84 0.52 12.41
CA ASP A 188 -10.19 0.80 11.90
C ASP A 188 -11.06 1.55 12.94
N THR A 189 -10.67 1.53 14.22
CA THR A 189 -11.29 2.35 15.28
C THR A 189 -10.28 3.35 15.85
N LYS A 190 -10.66 4.63 15.97
CA LYS A 190 -9.80 5.68 16.55
C LYS A 190 -9.51 5.51 18.05
N LYS A 191 -10.11 4.52 18.71
CA LYS A 191 -9.97 4.30 20.16
C LYS A 191 -8.66 3.63 20.56
N VAL A 192 -7.91 3.07 19.60
CA VAL A 192 -6.71 2.25 19.89
C VAL A 192 -5.37 2.99 19.73
N GLU A 193 -5.35 4.16 19.08
CA GLU A 193 -4.14 4.90 18.68
C GLU A 193 -3.26 5.44 19.83
N LYS A 194 -3.62 5.16 21.10
CA LYS A 194 -2.86 5.59 22.29
C LYS A 194 -2.22 4.42 23.06
N TYR A 195 -2.41 3.19 22.60
CA TYR A 195 -1.92 2.01 23.32
C TYR A 195 -0.54 1.57 22.84
N ARG A 196 0.22 1.05 23.80
CA ARG A 196 1.53 0.45 23.59
C ARG A 196 1.51 -1.00 24.08
N LEU A 197 2.10 -1.92 23.34
CA LEU A 197 2.33 -3.30 23.74
C LEU A 197 3.83 -3.51 23.90
N LYS A 198 4.24 -4.24 24.93
CA LYS A 198 5.64 -4.66 25.04
C LYS A 198 5.94 -5.77 24.03
N PRO A 199 7.21 -5.96 23.61
CA PRO A 199 7.62 -7.19 22.92
C PRO A 199 7.17 -8.43 23.70
N GLY A 200 6.60 -9.41 22.99
CA GLY A 200 6.03 -10.63 23.58
C GLY A 200 4.66 -10.46 24.24
N GLU A 201 4.13 -9.23 24.38
CA GLU A 201 2.81 -8.99 24.96
C GLU A 201 1.69 -9.19 23.93
N GLY A 202 0.79 -10.14 24.18
CA GLY A 202 -0.28 -10.42 23.23
C GLY A 202 0.23 -11.17 22.00
N ILE A 203 -0.67 -11.43 21.04
CA ILE A 203 -0.30 -12.06 19.77
C ILE A 203 0.57 -11.10 18.93
N ALA A 204 0.20 -9.82 18.82
CA ALA A 204 1.02 -8.82 18.12
C ALA A 204 2.42 -8.66 18.72
N GLY A 205 2.55 -8.60 20.04
CA GLY A 205 3.87 -8.52 20.71
C GLY A 205 4.73 -9.74 20.42
N TRP A 206 4.14 -10.93 20.42
CA TRP A 206 4.83 -12.16 20.08
C TRP A 206 5.26 -12.20 18.60
N VAL A 207 4.39 -11.81 17.67
CA VAL A 207 4.71 -11.74 16.23
C VAL A 207 5.82 -10.73 15.96
N ALA A 208 5.82 -9.60 16.67
CA ALA A 208 6.88 -8.61 16.56
C ALA A 208 8.24 -9.14 17.03
N GLN A 209 8.24 -9.91 18.13
CA GLN A 209 9.44 -10.48 18.73
C GLN A 209 10.02 -11.62 17.88
N GLU A 210 9.18 -12.56 17.45
CA GLU A 210 9.63 -13.77 16.73
C GLU A 210 9.72 -13.53 15.21
N GLY A 211 8.97 -12.56 14.67
CA GLY A 211 8.89 -12.31 13.25
C GLY A 211 8.20 -13.43 12.47
N ILE A 212 7.31 -14.20 13.11
CA ILE A 212 6.60 -15.33 12.51
C ILE A 212 5.12 -14.95 12.34
N PRO A 213 4.55 -15.02 11.13
CA PRO A 213 3.12 -14.77 10.92
C PRO A 213 2.26 -15.88 11.55
N VAL A 214 1.07 -15.52 12.02
CA VAL A 214 0.17 -16.47 12.70
C VAL A 214 -1.30 -16.24 12.34
N ILE A 215 -2.01 -17.35 12.19
CA ILE A 215 -3.48 -17.39 12.20
C ILE A 215 -3.89 -17.97 13.54
N VAL A 216 -4.79 -17.28 14.24
CA VAL A 216 -5.41 -17.71 15.48
C VAL A 216 -6.92 -17.87 15.22
N PRO A 217 -7.40 -19.11 14.99
CA PRO A 217 -8.81 -19.39 14.70
C PRO A 217 -9.74 -19.01 15.85
N ASP A 218 -9.29 -19.18 17.09
CA ASP A 218 -10.00 -18.83 18.30
C ASP A 218 -9.02 -18.28 19.35
N VAL A 219 -9.12 -16.97 19.63
CA VAL A 219 -8.23 -16.31 20.57
C VAL A 219 -8.48 -16.71 22.03
N SER A 220 -9.65 -17.27 22.36
CA SER A 220 -9.94 -17.74 23.72
C SER A 220 -9.15 -18.99 24.11
N LEU A 221 -8.68 -19.75 23.10
CA LEU A 221 -7.86 -20.95 23.27
C LEU A 221 -6.35 -20.66 23.19
N ASP A 222 -5.95 -19.48 22.73
CA ASP A 222 -4.55 -19.10 22.57
C ASP A 222 -4.02 -18.39 23.81
N LYS A 223 -3.06 -19.01 24.51
CA LYS A 223 -2.44 -18.47 25.73
C LYS A 223 -1.70 -17.14 25.52
N ARG A 224 -1.33 -16.82 24.28
CA ARG A 224 -0.65 -15.55 23.94
C ARG A 224 -1.64 -14.39 23.89
N PHE A 225 -2.95 -14.65 23.78
CA PHE A 225 -3.93 -13.59 23.64
C PHE A 225 -4.06 -12.74 24.91
N SER A 226 -4.08 -11.42 24.73
CA SER A 226 -4.29 -10.44 25.80
C SER A 226 -5.59 -9.68 25.58
N SER A 227 -6.54 -9.83 26.50
CA SER A 227 -7.84 -9.13 26.43
C SER A 227 -7.79 -7.65 26.81
N ARG A 228 -6.60 -7.09 27.06
CA ARG A 228 -6.45 -5.69 27.53
C ARG A 228 -7.04 -4.70 26.53
N VAL A 229 -6.73 -4.88 25.25
CA VAL A 229 -7.20 -4.00 24.17
C VAL A 229 -8.71 -4.14 23.98
N ASP A 230 -9.23 -5.36 23.93
CA ASP A 230 -10.67 -5.66 23.82
C ASP A 230 -11.51 -4.98 24.91
N LYS A 231 -11.07 -5.08 26.17
CA LYS A 231 -11.76 -4.45 27.32
C LYS A 231 -11.87 -2.93 27.17
N GLN A 232 -10.87 -2.31 26.57
CA GLN A 232 -10.82 -0.86 26.41
C GLN A 232 -11.59 -0.37 25.19
N THR A 233 -11.51 -1.09 24.08
CA THR A 233 -12.22 -0.74 22.85
C THR A 233 -13.69 -1.15 22.86
N HIS A 234 -14.07 -2.06 23.77
CA HIS A 234 -15.36 -2.76 23.79
C HIS A 234 -15.59 -3.58 22.50
N PHE A 235 -14.51 -3.96 21.83
CA PHE A 235 -14.52 -4.84 20.68
C PHE A 235 -14.15 -6.26 21.11
N LYS A 236 -14.89 -7.27 20.66
CA LYS A 236 -14.62 -8.67 21.00
C LYS A 236 -13.85 -9.34 19.87
N THR A 237 -12.59 -9.63 20.12
CA THR A 237 -11.75 -10.44 19.25
C THR A 237 -12.13 -11.91 19.41
N ARG A 238 -12.40 -12.59 18.28
CA ARG A 238 -12.76 -14.02 18.20
C ARG A 238 -11.68 -14.78 17.44
N SER A 239 -11.30 -14.26 16.28
CA SER A 239 -10.20 -14.78 15.48
C SER A 239 -9.28 -13.64 15.04
N LEU A 240 -8.02 -13.97 14.83
CA LEU A 240 -6.98 -13.00 14.50
C LEU A 240 -6.05 -13.59 13.44
N MET A 241 -5.69 -12.77 12.46
CA MET A 241 -4.54 -13.03 11.59
C MET A 241 -3.53 -11.90 11.77
N CYS A 242 -2.29 -12.25 12.06
CA CYS A 242 -1.27 -11.31 12.49
C CYS A 242 0.04 -11.58 11.75
N VAL A 243 0.59 -10.56 11.09
CA VAL A 243 1.78 -10.69 10.22
C VAL A 243 2.81 -9.61 10.52
N PRO A 244 4.12 -9.94 10.47
CA PRO A 244 5.18 -8.97 10.70
C PRO A 244 5.45 -8.14 9.44
N ILE A 245 5.73 -6.85 9.62
CA ILE A 245 6.34 -6.00 8.61
C ILE A 245 7.85 -6.04 8.82
N LYS A 246 8.60 -6.53 7.83
CA LYS A 246 10.06 -6.67 7.92
C LYS A 246 10.78 -5.68 6.99
N SER A 247 11.87 -5.11 7.46
CA SER A 247 12.82 -4.33 6.66
C SER A 247 14.25 -4.74 7.03
N GLN A 248 15.07 -5.04 6.03
CA GLN A 248 16.47 -5.48 6.20
C GLN A 248 16.64 -6.61 7.24
N GLY A 249 15.70 -7.56 7.25
CA GLY A 249 15.70 -8.69 8.17
C GLY A 249 15.24 -8.38 9.61
N ARG A 250 14.88 -7.13 9.92
CA ARG A 250 14.32 -6.71 11.23
C ARG A 250 12.82 -6.50 11.14
N VAL A 251 12.09 -6.81 12.20
CA VAL A 251 10.66 -6.50 12.31
C VAL A 251 10.50 -5.03 12.71
N ILE A 252 9.85 -4.24 11.86
CA ILE A 252 9.62 -2.80 12.08
C ILE A 252 8.17 -2.51 12.49
N GLY A 253 7.29 -3.50 12.41
CA GLY A 253 5.89 -3.38 12.78
C GLY A 253 5.13 -4.67 12.57
N VAL A 254 3.83 -4.64 12.85
CA VAL A 254 2.91 -5.76 12.76
C VAL A 254 1.58 -5.28 12.20
N LEU A 255 0.97 -6.08 11.32
CA LEU A 255 -0.39 -5.88 10.81
C LEU A 255 -1.31 -6.94 11.39
N GLU A 256 -2.48 -6.51 11.85
CA GLU A 256 -3.53 -7.38 12.34
C GLU A 256 -4.80 -7.23 11.49
N VAL A 257 -5.43 -8.37 11.23
CA VAL A 257 -6.77 -8.48 10.67
C VAL A 257 -7.61 -9.29 11.64
N VAL A 258 -8.76 -8.77 12.04
CA VAL A 258 -9.53 -9.24 13.19
C VAL A 258 -10.93 -9.63 12.76
N ASN A 259 -11.32 -10.86 13.11
CA ASN A 259 -12.61 -11.52 12.83
C ASN A 259 -13.01 -11.55 11.35
N LYS A 260 -13.33 -12.73 10.83
CA LYS A 260 -14.01 -12.83 9.53
C LYS A 260 -15.51 -12.52 9.71
N VAL A 261 -16.08 -11.73 8.81
CA VAL A 261 -17.51 -11.36 8.83
C VAL A 261 -18.41 -12.59 8.71
N THR A 262 -17.95 -13.64 8.03
CA THR A 262 -18.64 -14.92 7.91
C THR A 262 -18.70 -15.71 9.23
N GLY A 263 -17.86 -15.36 10.21
CA GLY A 263 -17.69 -16.11 11.46
C GLY A 263 -16.68 -17.28 11.37
N GLU A 264 -16.23 -17.64 10.17
CA GLU A 264 -15.25 -18.70 9.95
C GLU A 264 -13.82 -18.24 10.30
N PRO A 265 -12.90 -19.17 10.62
CA PRO A 265 -11.48 -18.86 10.77
C PRO A 265 -10.85 -18.31 9.48
N PHE A 266 -9.77 -17.54 9.63
CA PHE A 266 -8.92 -17.17 8.48
C PHE A 266 -8.22 -18.41 7.93
N THR A 267 -8.04 -18.47 6.61
CA THR A 267 -7.40 -19.58 5.93
C THR A 267 -5.94 -19.27 5.55
N LYS A 268 -5.22 -20.28 5.07
CA LYS A 268 -3.86 -20.10 4.58
C LYS A 268 -3.81 -19.19 3.34
N GLU A 269 -4.86 -19.22 2.52
CA GLU A 269 -5.03 -18.35 1.36
C GLU A 269 -5.18 -16.88 1.79
N ASP A 270 -5.98 -16.61 2.84
CA ASP A 270 -6.09 -15.26 3.43
C ASP A 270 -4.72 -14.76 3.91
N LEU A 271 -3.94 -15.62 4.56
CA LEU A 271 -2.59 -15.29 5.02
C LEU A 271 -1.62 -15.02 3.87
N ASN A 272 -1.64 -15.86 2.84
CA ASN A 272 -0.78 -15.66 1.66
C ASN A 272 -1.10 -14.35 0.95
N LEU A 273 -2.37 -13.98 0.84
CA LEU A 273 -2.79 -12.70 0.27
C LEU A 273 -2.26 -11.52 1.09
N LEU A 274 -2.46 -11.56 2.41
CA LEU A 274 -1.98 -10.51 3.31
C LEU A 274 -0.45 -10.40 3.26
N MET A 275 0.29 -11.51 3.31
CA MET A 275 1.77 -11.48 3.23
C MET A 275 2.26 -10.85 1.92
N ARG A 276 1.65 -11.15 0.77
CA ARG A 276 2.02 -10.51 -0.51
C ARG A 276 1.83 -8.99 -0.47
N LEU A 277 0.76 -8.52 0.18
CA LEU A 277 0.48 -7.10 0.34
C LEU A 277 1.47 -6.44 1.31
N VAL A 278 1.84 -7.13 2.38
CA VAL A 278 2.86 -6.66 3.33
C VAL A 278 4.21 -6.54 2.66
N ASP A 279 4.62 -7.51 1.84
CA ASP A 279 5.89 -7.47 1.12
C ASP A 279 5.95 -6.27 0.16
N GLN A 280 4.86 -6.02 -0.58
CA GLN A 280 4.76 -4.83 -1.45
C GLN A 280 4.76 -3.51 -0.67
N ALA A 281 4.04 -3.48 0.45
CA ALA A 281 4.07 -2.33 1.34
C ALA A 281 5.49 -2.11 1.86
N ALA A 282 6.14 -3.13 2.44
CA ALA A 282 7.48 -3.08 3.02
C ALA A 282 8.55 -2.60 2.04
N LEU A 283 8.51 -3.02 0.77
CA LEU A 283 9.39 -2.50 -0.27
C LEU A 283 9.17 -0.99 -0.52
N THR A 284 7.92 -0.55 -0.49
CA THR A 284 7.58 0.88 -0.59
C THR A 284 8.00 1.64 0.68
N ILE A 285 7.83 1.07 1.88
CA ILE A 285 8.33 1.64 3.13
C ILE A 285 9.85 1.79 3.05
N GLU A 286 10.58 0.75 2.67
CA GLU A 286 12.03 0.79 2.56
C GLU A 286 12.47 1.85 1.54
N ARG A 287 11.77 1.98 0.41
CA ARG A 287 12.02 3.06 -0.56
C ARG A 287 11.74 4.43 0.02
N THR A 288 10.61 4.65 0.70
CA THR A 288 10.26 5.94 1.30
C THR A 288 11.19 6.29 2.45
N THR A 289 11.56 5.34 3.30
CA THR A 289 12.53 5.52 4.39
C THR A 289 13.93 5.74 3.82
N LEU A 290 14.33 5.07 2.74
CA LEU A 290 15.58 5.34 2.04
C LEU A 290 15.56 6.73 1.38
N TYR A 291 14.43 7.15 0.82
CA TYR A 291 14.25 8.49 0.25
C TYR A 291 14.25 9.57 1.34
N GLN A 292 13.67 9.28 2.51
CA GLN A 292 13.73 10.13 3.70
C GLN A 292 15.15 10.17 4.27
N LYS A 293 15.87 9.05 4.35
CA LYS A 293 17.29 8.99 4.74
C LYS A 293 18.19 9.73 3.75
N MET A 294 17.90 9.64 2.44
CA MET A 294 18.53 10.47 1.41
C MET A 294 18.18 11.96 1.60
N ALA A 295 16.95 12.29 1.97
CA ALA A 295 16.57 13.65 2.34
C ALA A 295 17.22 14.11 3.67
N GLU A 296 17.54 13.19 4.58
CA GLU A 296 18.28 13.43 5.83
C GLU A 296 19.79 13.62 5.60
N LEU A 297 20.37 13.01 4.57
CA LEU A 297 21.70 13.37 4.07
C LEU A 297 21.75 14.82 3.55
N VAL A 298 20.58 15.44 3.31
CA VAL A 298 20.39 16.86 3.01
C VAL A 298 19.86 17.59 4.25
N VAL A 299 20.51 17.41 5.41
CA VAL A 299 20.23 18.18 6.64
C VAL A 299 21.27 19.26 6.87
N THR A 300 22.48 19.08 6.35
CA THR A 300 23.59 20.03 6.51
C THR A 300 23.88 20.79 5.22
N ASP A 301 24.36 22.03 5.34
CA ASP A 301 24.96 22.81 4.27
C ASP A 301 26.31 22.22 3.87
N ASP A 302 26.54 22.04 2.56
CA ASP A 302 27.72 21.34 2.04
C ASP A 302 29.03 22.04 2.39
N LEU A 303 29.01 23.38 2.47
CA LEU A 303 30.19 24.18 2.78
C LEU A 303 30.47 24.19 4.29
N THR A 304 29.53 24.67 5.08
CA THR A 304 29.74 25.00 6.50
C THR A 304 29.50 23.82 7.44
N LYS A 305 28.84 22.75 6.96
CA LYS A 305 28.37 21.60 7.74
C LYS A 305 27.38 21.96 8.87
N LEU A 306 26.90 23.21 8.90
CA LEU A 306 25.77 23.62 9.73
C LEU A 306 24.48 23.04 9.17
N PHE A 307 23.37 23.19 9.90
CA PHE A 307 22.07 22.83 9.36
C PHE A 307 21.71 23.69 8.13
N ASN A 308 20.91 23.15 7.22
CA ASN A 308 20.41 23.91 6.08
C ASN A 308 19.02 24.51 6.34
N THR A 309 18.54 25.33 5.41
CA THR A 309 17.25 26.02 5.47
C THR A 309 16.06 25.07 5.60
N ARG A 310 16.16 23.82 5.10
CA ARG A 310 15.08 22.82 5.23
C ARG A 310 14.97 22.32 6.67
N TYR A 311 16.09 21.96 7.29
CA TYR A 311 16.11 21.53 8.69
C TYR A 311 15.69 22.66 9.65
N LEU A 312 16.13 23.89 9.37
CA LEU A 312 15.70 25.09 10.09
C LEU A 312 14.17 25.22 10.11
N ASN A 313 13.54 25.15 8.93
CA ASN A 313 12.10 25.32 8.78
C ASN A 313 11.28 24.30 9.57
N ARG A 314 11.73 23.04 9.59
CA ARG A 314 11.11 21.95 10.36
C ARG A 314 11.30 22.14 11.86
N THR A 315 12.48 22.60 12.27
CA THR A 315 12.82 22.88 13.67
C THR A 315 11.91 23.96 14.23
N ILE A 316 11.78 25.10 13.54
CA ILE A 316 10.95 26.22 14.00
C ILE A 316 9.51 25.77 14.20
N GLU A 317 8.96 25.00 13.27
CA GLU A 317 7.60 24.47 13.37
C GLU A 317 7.42 23.54 14.58
N THR A 318 8.38 22.65 14.82
CA THR A 318 8.37 21.74 15.96
C THR A 318 8.47 22.50 17.29
N GLU A 319 9.32 23.51 17.36
CA GLU A 319 9.54 24.31 18.57
C GLU A 319 8.39 25.28 18.85
N ILE A 320 7.70 25.81 17.84
CA ILE A 320 6.45 26.56 18.03
C ILE A 320 5.36 25.67 18.63
N GLN A 321 5.23 24.42 18.20
CA GLN A 321 4.28 23.47 18.81
C GLN A 321 4.63 23.18 20.27
N ARG A 322 5.93 23.01 20.59
CA ARG A 322 6.41 22.82 21.97
C ARG A 322 6.16 24.05 22.82
N SER A 323 6.47 25.24 22.30
CA SER A 323 6.19 26.54 22.93
C SER A 323 4.71 26.67 23.31
N ASN A 324 3.80 26.37 22.39
CA ASN A 324 2.36 26.41 22.63
C ASN A 324 1.91 25.48 23.76
N ARG A 325 2.48 24.27 23.79
CA ARG A 325 2.16 23.22 24.76
C ARG A 325 2.69 23.55 26.16
N TYR A 326 3.93 24.01 26.25
CA TYR A 326 4.64 24.19 27.52
C TYR A 326 4.69 25.64 27.99
N LYS A 327 4.10 26.57 27.24
CA LYS A 327 4.10 28.01 27.52
C LYS A 327 5.52 28.57 27.69
N THR A 328 6.43 28.11 26.84
CA THR A 328 7.82 28.60 26.76
C THR A 328 8.00 29.45 25.50
N SER A 329 8.98 30.33 25.49
CA SER A 329 9.31 31.15 24.30
C SER A 329 10.26 30.41 23.35
N ILE A 330 10.20 30.74 22.07
CA ILE A 330 11.23 30.39 21.07
C ILE A 330 11.70 31.71 20.46
N SER A 331 13.02 31.92 20.43
CA SER A 331 13.61 33.09 19.78
C SER A 331 14.40 32.68 18.55
N LEU A 332 14.45 33.60 17.59
CA LEU A 332 15.20 33.46 16.35
C LEU A 332 16.17 34.65 16.22
N ILE A 333 17.43 34.35 15.92
CA ILE A 333 18.44 35.35 15.59
C ILE A 333 18.77 35.21 14.11
N PHE A 334 18.51 36.25 13.33
CA PHE A 334 18.92 36.35 11.94
C PHE A 334 20.24 37.11 11.85
N ILE A 335 21.22 36.58 11.13
CA ILE A 335 22.59 37.07 11.07
C ILE A 335 22.99 37.23 9.62
N ASP A 336 23.61 38.36 9.29
CA ASP A 336 24.19 38.59 7.97
C ASP A 336 25.55 39.27 8.11
N ILE A 337 26.55 38.79 7.35
CA ILE A 337 27.92 39.31 7.38
C ILE A 337 27.99 40.68 6.70
N ASP A 338 28.54 41.66 7.42
CA ASP A 338 28.71 43.00 6.87
C ASP A 338 29.79 43.02 5.77
N TYR A 339 29.44 43.57 4.61
CA TYR A 339 30.35 43.76 3.48
C TYR A 339 31.02 42.48 2.95
N PHE A 340 30.38 41.32 3.08
CA PHE A 340 30.95 40.05 2.63
C PHE A 340 31.36 40.03 1.15
N LYS A 341 30.60 40.74 0.30
CA LYS A 341 30.96 40.92 -1.12
C LYS A 341 32.36 41.53 -1.29
N ASN A 342 32.73 42.54 -0.50
CA ASN A 342 34.06 43.16 -0.59
C ASN A 342 35.17 42.16 -0.26
N ILE A 343 34.93 41.25 0.69
CA ILE A 343 35.87 40.20 1.04
C ILE A 343 36.06 39.23 -0.14
N ASN A 344 34.96 38.82 -0.79
CA ASN A 344 35.02 37.98 -1.99
C ASN A 344 35.73 38.68 -3.15
N ASP A 345 35.46 39.96 -3.37
CA ASP A 345 36.03 40.73 -4.46
C ASP A 345 37.55 40.97 -4.25
N GLN A 346 37.99 41.14 -3.00
CA GLN A 346 39.41 41.38 -2.66
C GLN A 346 40.25 40.10 -2.53
N HIS A 347 39.67 39.00 -2.05
CA HIS A 347 40.42 37.79 -1.68
C HIS A 347 39.97 36.52 -2.40
N GLY A 348 38.91 36.60 -3.23
CA GLY A 348 38.36 35.50 -3.99
C GLY A 348 37.36 34.63 -3.21
N HIS A 349 36.48 33.97 -3.95
CA HIS A 349 35.39 33.15 -3.39
C HIS A 349 35.88 31.97 -2.52
N LEU A 350 37.08 31.44 -2.76
CA LEU A 350 37.65 30.37 -1.93
C LEU A 350 37.93 30.86 -0.50
N ILE A 351 38.44 32.09 -0.37
CA ILE A 351 38.70 32.71 0.94
C ILE A 351 37.39 33.05 1.64
N GLY A 352 36.42 33.63 0.91
CA GLY A 352 35.07 33.82 1.44
C GLY A 352 34.42 32.53 1.92
N SER A 353 34.57 31.43 1.17
CA SER A 353 34.04 30.12 1.55
C SER A 353 34.65 29.61 2.87
N LYS A 354 35.98 29.76 3.05
CA LYS A 354 36.64 29.38 4.31
C LYS A 354 36.20 30.25 5.49
N ILE A 355 35.96 31.53 5.27
CA ILE A 355 35.41 32.44 6.29
C ILE A 355 34.05 31.95 6.77
N LEU A 356 33.16 31.55 5.86
CA LEU A 356 31.83 31.06 6.23
C LEU A 356 31.92 29.80 7.12
N VAL A 357 32.88 28.91 6.83
CA VAL A 357 33.14 27.72 7.66
C VAL A 357 33.61 28.12 9.07
N GLU A 358 34.61 29.00 9.16
CA GLU A 358 35.16 29.43 10.45
C GLU A 358 34.12 30.21 11.28
N LEU A 359 33.32 31.07 10.63
CA LEU A 359 32.22 31.80 11.27
C LEU A 359 31.17 30.84 11.81
N GLY A 360 30.77 29.81 11.05
CA GLY A 360 29.85 28.79 11.52
C GLY A 360 30.34 28.10 12.80
N GLN A 361 31.63 27.73 12.84
CA GLN A 361 32.25 27.16 14.04
C GLN A 361 32.30 28.13 15.21
N LEU A 362 32.53 29.41 14.96
CA LEU A 362 32.52 30.47 15.98
C LEU A 362 31.13 30.65 16.58
N ILE A 363 30.08 30.63 15.74
CA ILE A 363 28.69 30.70 16.20
C ILE A 363 28.37 29.49 17.09
N ILE A 364 28.70 28.26 16.66
CA ILE A 364 28.48 27.04 17.47
C ILE A 364 29.10 27.16 18.86
N LYS A 365 30.33 27.68 18.99
CA LYS A 365 31.00 27.86 20.28
C LYS A 365 30.28 28.82 21.23
N CYS A 366 29.43 29.70 20.69
CA CYS A 366 28.64 30.64 21.46
C CYS A 366 27.28 30.07 21.89
N LEU A 367 26.93 28.85 21.48
CA LEU A 367 25.59 28.27 21.62
C LEU A 367 25.58 27.05 22.56
N ARG A 368 24.40 26.72 23.08
CA ARG A 368 24.15 25.50 23.85
C ARG A 368 23.94 24.32 22.91
N SER A 369 24.02 23.10 23.42
CA SER A 369 23.83 21.88 22.62
C SER A 369 22.43 21.72 22.02
N ILE A 370 21.42 22.39 22.59
CA ILE A 370 20.03 22.36 22.10
C ILE A 370 19.72 23.50 21.12
N ASP A 371 20.57 24.51 21.07
CA ASP A 371 20.42 25.63 20.14
C ASP A 371 20.82 25.16 18.75
N ILE A 372 20.13 25.68 17.73
CA ILE A 372 20.29 25.22 16.35
C ILE A 372 20.81 26.39 15.54
N VAL A 373 21.88 26.17 14.77
CA VAL A 373 22.40 27.14 13.80
C VAL A 373 22.30 26.56 12.41
N ALA A 374 21.73 27.34 11.49
CA ALA A 374 21.61 26.99 10.10
C ALA A 374 22.22 28.08 9.20
N ARG A 375 22.79 27.67 8.07
CA ARG A 375 23.10 28.60 6.98
C ARG A 375 21.83 28.81 6.16
N TYR A 376 21.35 30.04 6.10
CA TYR A 376 20.09 30.39 5.45
C TYR A 376 20.29 30.77 3.98
N GLY A 377 21.37 31.50 3.70
CA GLY A 377 21.72 32.04 2.39
C GLY A 377 23.23 32.03 2.14
N GLY A 378 23.68 32.86 1.19
CA GLY A 378 25.09 32.94 0.80
C GLY A 378 26.01 33.29 1.98
N ASP A 379 25.66 34.36 2.69
CA ASP A 379 26.37 34.97 3.82
C ASP A 379 25.46 35.16 5.06
N GLU A 380 24.31 34.51 5.04
CA GLU A 380 23.27 34.61 6.07
C GLU A 380 23.19 33.35 6.92
N PHE A 381 23.04 33.54 8.23
CA PHE A 381 22.89 32.48 9.22
C PHE A 381 21.66 32.74 10.08
N VAL A 382 20.99 31.67 10.49
CA VAL A 382 19.86 31.74 11.41
C VAL A 382 20.12 30.84 12.61
N VAL A 383 19.94 31.39 13.80
CA VAL A 383 19.99 30.65 15.06
C VAL A 383 18.58 30.53 15.63
N VAL A 384 18.18 29.32 15.98
CA VAL A 384 16.96 29.02 16.71
C VAL A 384 17.32 28.72 18.16
N LEU A 385 16.64 29.38 19.09
CA LEU A 385 16.84 29.28 20.52
C LEU A 385 15.57 28.74 21.19
N PRO A 386 15.45 27.41 21.35
CA PRO A 386 14.35 26.80 22.08
C PRO A 386 14.29 27.31 23.52
N GLN A 387 13.08 27.47 24.06
CA GLN A 387 12.83 27.84 25.46
C GLN A 387 13.60 29.08 25.94
N THR A 388 13.80 30.04 25.04
CA THR A 388 14.59 31.23 25.30
C THR A 388 13.71 32.46 25.15
N PRO A 389 13.52 33.27 26.21
CA PRO A 389 12.75 34.51 26.12
C PRO A 389 13.53 35.62 25.40
N PRO A 390 12.85 36.67 24.91
CA PRO A 390 13.47 37.68 24.06
C PRO A 390 14.71 38.35 24.66
N HIS A 391 14.68 38.72 25.95
CA HIS A 391 15.82 39.38 26.60
C HIS A 391 17.08 38.50 26.63
N ALA A 392 16.91 37.19 26.82
CA ALA A 392 18.00 36.23 26.81
C ALA A 392 18.52 36.00 25.39
N ALA A 393 17.64 36.01 24.39
CA ALA A 393 18.03 35.92 22.99
C ALA A 393 18.89 37.10 22.54
N VAL A 394 18.56 38.32 22.99
CA VAL A 394 19.38 39.53 22.73
C VAL A 394 20.78 39.39 23.34
N GLN A 395 20.89 38.86 24.56
CA GLN A 395 22.19 38.62 25.19
C GLN A 395 23.04 37.60 24.42
N ILE A 396 22.40 36.55 23.87
CA ILE A 396 23.07 35.54 23.04
C ILE A 396 23.52 36.17 21.72
N ALA A 397 22.67 36.98 21.07
CA ALA A 397 23.01 37.71 19.86
C ALA A 397 24.22 38.64 20.07
N GLU A 398 24.23 39.42 21.17
CA GLU A 398 25.38 40.28 21.53
C GLU A 398 26.66 39.49 21.80
N ARG A 399 26.55 38.31 22.43
CA ARG A 399 27.70 37.42 22.63
C ARG A 399 28.28 36.95 21.30
N ILE A 400 27.44 36.56 20.35
CA ILE A 400 27.89 36.15 19.01
C ILE A 400 28.52 37.36 18.30
N ARG A 401 27.84 38.51 18.28
CA ARG A 401 28.32 39.75 17.65
C ARG A 401 29.72 40.15 18.13
N LYS A 402 29.92 40.22 19.46
CA LYS A 402 31.23 40.52 20.05
C LYS A 402 32.27 39.47 19.65
N SER A 403 31.90 38.19 19.63
CA SER A 403 32.83 37.13 19.23
C SER A 403 33.28 37.29 17.77
N VAL A 404 32.37 37.63 16.87
CA VAL A 404 32.69 37.91 15.45
C VAL A 404 33.63 39.11 15.31
N GLU A 405 33.28 40.23 15.95
CA GLU A 405 34.07 41.48 15.92
C GLU A 405 35.50 41.30 16.45
N HIS A 406 35.66 40.57 17.55
CA HIS A 406 36.97 40.36 18.17
C HIS A 406 37.78 39.23 17.49
N ASN A 407 37.14 38.31 16.77
CA ASN A 407 37.85 37.24 16.07
C ASN A 407 38.74 37.80 14.95
N THR A 408 39.82 37.07 14.64
CA THR A 408 40.63 37.33 13.46
C THR A 408 40.62 36.05 12.63
N PHE A 409 40.02 36.14 11.45
CA PHE A 409 39.72 34.99 10.61
C PHE A 409 40.92 34.59 9.74
N LEU A 410 41.02 33.29 9.47
CA LEU A 410 41.98 32.66 8.56
C LEU A 410 43.47 32.86 8.93
N LYS A 411 43.75 32.97 10.23
CA LYS A 411 45.12 33.05 10.78
C LYS A 411 46.02 31.89 10.35
N LYS A 412 45.47 30.68 10.23
CA LYS A 412 46.24 29.48 9.88
C LYS A 412 46.65 29.45 8.41
N GLU A 413 45.91 30.17 7.58
CA GLU A 413 46.11 30.31 6.14
C GLU A 413 46.97 31.53 5.80
N GLY A 414 47.53 32.22 6.80
CA GLY A 414 48.39 33.40 6.61
C GLY A 414 47.63 34.72 6.46
N TYR A 415 46.32 34.72 6.68
CA TYR A 415 45.48 35.93 6.62
C TYR A 415 45.20 36.47 8.02
N ALA A 416 44.85 37.76 8.12
CA ALA A 416 44.46 38.40 9.37
C ALA A 416 43.21 39.25 9.16
N LEU A 417 42.12 38.62 8.72
CA LEU A 417 40.92 39.34 8.31
C LEU A 417 40.03 39.69 9.51
N LYS A 418 39.50 40.91 9.48
CA LYS A 418 38.50 41.43 10.42
C LYS A 418 37.18 41.62 9.70
N MET A 419 36.10 41.22 10.34
CA MET A 419 34.74 41.41 9.83
C MET A 419 33.76 41.63 10.98
N THR A 420 32.59 42.15 10.64
CA THR A 420 31.46 42.32 11.54
C THR A 420 30.22 41.69 10.93
N ALA A 421 29.16 41.57 11.72
CA ALA A 421 27.88 41.08 11.25
C ALA A 421 26.75 41.88 11.88
N SER A 422 25.61 41.91 11.19
CA SER A 422 24.37 42.54 11.63
C SER A 422 23.40 41.48 12.13
N PHE A 423 22.72 41.74 13.25
CA PHE A 423 21.91 40.75 13.97
C PHE A 423 20.49 41.26 14.23
N GLY A 424 19.50 40.47 13.87
CA GLY A 424 18.08 40.72 14.13
C GLY A 424 17.48 39.65 15.02
N VAL A 425 16.69 40.05 16.02
CA VAL A 425 16.07 39.13 16.99
C VAL A 425 14.55 39.28 16.97
N ALA A 426 13.85 38.16 16.90
CA ALA A 426 12.41 38.08 17.14
C ALA A 426 12.08 36.85 17.98
N SER A 427 10.93 36.86 18.65
CA SER A 427 10.49 35.76 19.53
C SER A 427 9.01 35.44 19.37
N TYR A 428 8.67 34.17 19.54
CA TYR A 428 7.31 33.67 19.61
C TYR A 428 7.04 33.13 21.02
N PRO A 429 5.88 33.44 21.63
CA PRO A 429 4.74 34.16 21.06
C PRO A 429 4.75 35.69 21.26
N GLU A 430 5.83 36.29 21.77
CA GLU A 430 5.85 37.70 22.21
C GLU A 430 5.71 38.69 21.04
N SER A 431 6.64 38.64 20.10
CA SER A 431 6.68 39.55 18.95
C SER A 431 6.00 38.96 17.72
N ALA A 432 6.03 37.63 17.58
CA ALA A 432 5.53 36.91 16.41
C ALA A 432 4.33 36.02 16.76
N LYS A 433 3.39 35.89 15.82
CA LYS A 433 2.18 35.06 15.98
C LYS A 433 2.17 33.80 15.10
N THR A 434 3.04 33.75 14.11
CA THR A 434 3.18 32.63 13.17
C THR A 434 4.66 32.35 12.91
N LYS A 435 4.96 31.20 12.30
CA LYS A 435 6.32 30.86 11.86
C LYS A 435 6.84 31.88 10.85
N GLU A 436 6.00 32.23 9.88
CA GLU A 436 6.31 33.19 8.82
C GLU A 436 6.58 34.57 9.41
N ASP A 437 5.79 35.01 10.39
CA ASP A 437 6.03 36.25 11.13
C ASP A 437 7.34 36.21 11.92
N LEU A 438 7.68 35.09 12.56
CA LEU A 438 8.90 34.98 13.36
C LEU A 438 10.16 35.17 12.50
N ILE A 439 10.20 34.52 11.34
CA ILE A 439 11.32 34.65 10.40
C ILE A 439 11.35 36.07 9.82
N ARG A 440 10.20 36.58 9.35
CA ARG A 440 10.09 37.92 8.75
C ARG A 440 10.52 39.03 9.72
N LEU A 441 10.07 38.98 10.98
CA LEU A 441 10.41 40.01 11.97
C LEU A 441 11.90 39.97 12.35
N ALA A 442 12.50 38.78 12.45
CA ALA A 442 13.94 38.68 12.71
C ALA A 442 14.78 39.21 11.54
N ASP A 443 14.36 38.92 10.31
CA ASP A 443 14.99 39.47 9.09
C ASP A 443 14.85 41.00 9.00
N GLU A 444 13.63 41.54 9.21
CA GLU A 444 13.38 42.98 9.27
C GLU A 444 14.23 43.67 10.35
N ALA A 445 14.39 43.04 11.52
CA ALA A 445 15.24 43.52 12.59
C ALA A 445 16.72 43.60 12.16
N MET A 446 17.22 42.55 11.51
CA MET A 446 18.59 42.50 11.00
C MET A 446 18.82 43.57 9.92
N TYR A 447 17.86 43.73 9.02
CA TYR A 447 17.91 44.72 7.95
C TYR A 447 17.97 46.16 8.49
N ARG A 448 17.30 46.45 9.61
CA ARG A 448 17.41 47.76 10.29
C ARG A 448 18.83 48.04 10.80
N VAL A 449 19.52 47.02 11.33
CA VAL A 449 20.92 47.16 11.73
C VAL A 449 21.80 47.43 10.52
N LYS A 450 21.60 46.70 9.42
CA LYS A 450 22.37 46.88 8.18
C LYS A 450 22.30 48.28 7.61
N ASN A 451 21.15 48.95 7.72
CA ASN A 451 20.92 50.30 7.20
C ASN A 451 21.31 51.43 8.16
N THR A 452 21.67 51.12 9.40
CA THR A 452 22.02 52.12 10.40
C THR A 452 23.50 52.02 10.75
N THR A 453 23.85 51.26 11.78
CA THR A 453 25.21 51.19 12.31
C THR A 453 26.02 50.04 11.74
N ARG A 454 25.35 48.99 11.20
CA ARG A 454 25.93 47.64 11.10
C ARG A 454 26.45 47.16 12.46
N ASN A 455 27.18 46.04 12.50
CA ASN A 455 27.85 45.53 13.72
C ASN A 455 27.04 45.72 15.01
N GLY A 456 25.78 45.30 14.99
CA GLY A 456 24.81 45.63 16.03
C GLY A 456 23.71 44.58 16.16
N VAL A 457 22.95 44.67 17.23
CA VAL A 457 21.77 43.84 17.48
C VAL A 457 20.54 44.72 17.54
N TYR A 458 19.50 44.37 16.79
CA TYR A 458 18.17 44.96 16.94
C TYR A 458 17.16 43.85 17.25
N ALA A 459 16.25 44.12 18.18
CA ALA A 459 15.22 43.17 18.59
C ALA A 459 13.84 43.77 18.39
N ILE A 460 12.96 43.02 17.75
CA ILE A 460 11.52 43.29 17.76
C ILE A 460 10.96 42.42 18.88
N VAL A 461 10.52 43.08 19.96
CA VAL A 461 10.13 42.44 21.22
C VAL A 461 8.65 42.56 21.44
#